data_AF-A0A818KIZ1-F1
#
_entry.id   AF-A0A818KIZ1-F1
#
_cell.length_a   1.000
_cell.length_b   1.000
_cell.length_c   1.000
_cell.angle_alpha   90.00
_cell.angle_beta   90.00
_cell.angle_gamma   90.00
#
_symmetry.space_group_name_H-M   'P 1'
#
loop_
_entity.id
_entity.type
_entity.pdbx_description
1 polymer ?
#
loop_
_entity_poly.entity_id
_entity_poly.type
_entity_poly.pdbx_seq_one_letter_code
_entity_poly.pdbx_strand_id
1 'polypeptide(L)'
;KIIIIPHAQQKAETKYPYEYLFRSEQYALLDNCCREYLFLCDFFMLNNRSAPEFFTEIFEKTFKLLQKNVETFISDSYDPIAILLCMHLIYRYQVIANKRNVPILNKFHEILIHVCENRFEIIMKSNIDSVQRVEPHKFSSIELNPHFIVRRYAEFSGAVTRLNEEFANERISTLMTRLQVEILSLILRMSNEFPQRKEQLIFIINNYDLILSVLT
;
A
#
# COMPACT_ATOMS: atom_id res chain seq x y z
N LYS A 1 -3.35 -0.45 -20.61
CA LYS A 1 -4.78 -0.82 -20.50
C LYS A 1 -4.94 -2.28 -20.92
N ILE A 2 -4.66 -3.24 -20.04
CA ILE A 2 -4.96 -4.66 -20.31
C ILE A 2 -5.79 -5.13 -19.12
N ILE A 3 -7.06 -5.40 -19.37
CA ILE A 3 -7.93 -6.11 -18.43
C ILE A 3 -7.61 -7.59 -18.61
N ILE A 4 -7.37 -8.28 -17.50
CA ILE A 4 -7.10 -9.71 -17.47
C ILE A 4 -8.38 -10.42 -17.85
N ILE A 5 -8.34 -11.22 -18.92
CA ILE A 5 -9.45 -12.07 -19.33
C ILE A 5 -9.23 -13.45 -18.68
N PRO A 6 -10.01 -13.83 -17.66
CA PRO A 6 -9.74 -15.02 -16.85
C PRO A 6 -9.61 -16.30 -17.68
N HIS A 7 -10.53 -16.50 -18.64
CA HIS A 7 -10.52 -17.67 -19.51
C HIS A 7 -9.33 -17.75 -20.48
N ALA A 8 -8.77 -16.61 -20.91
CA ALA A 8 -7.59 -16.59 -21.76
C ALA A 8 -6.32 -16.92 -20.95
N GLN A 9 -6.27 -16.47 -19.70
CA GLN A 9 -5.10 -16.61 -18.83
C GLN A 9 -5.05 -17.93 -18.06
N GLN A 10 -6.21 -18.54 -17.77
CA GLN A 10 -6.29 -19.87 -17.16
C GLN A 10 -5.69 -20.95 -18.08
N LYS A 11 -5.75 -20.76 -19.41
CA LYS A 11 -5.09 -21.64 -20.39
C LYS A 11 -3.56 -21.49 -20.43
N ALA A 12 -3.03 -20.39 -19.90
CA ALA A 12 -1.61 -20.05 -19.92
C ALA A 12 -0.91 -20.29 -18.57
N GLU A 13 -1.62 -20.81 -17.56
CA GLU A 13 -1.12 -21.09 -16.19
C GLU A 13 -0.34 -19.93 -15.52
N THR A 14 -0.59 -18.69 -15.95
CA THR A 14 0.18 -17.54 -15.50
C THR A 14 -0.31 -17.10 -14.12
N LYS A 15 0.62 -17.04 -13.15
CA LYS A 15 0.34 -16.51 -11.81
C LYS A 15 0.56 -15.00 -11.79
N TYR A 16 -0.38 -14.29 -11.17
CA TYR A 16 -0.32 -12.83 -11.03
C TYR A 16 -0.28 -12.45 -9.55
N PRO A 17 0.51 -11.43 -9.17
CA PRO A 17 0.41 -10.85 -7.85
C PRO A 17 -0.95 -10.14 -7.69
N TYR A 18 -1.41 -9.99 -6.45
CA TYR A 18 -2.78 -9.55 -6.20
C TYR A 18 -3.05 -8.14 -6.72
N GLU A 19 -2.13 -7.20 -6.54
CA GLU A 19 -2.28 -5.81 -6.99
C GLU A 19 -2.49 -5.71 -8.51
N TYR A 20 -2.01 -6.71 -9.27
CA TYR A 20 -2.25 -6.81 -10.71
C TYR A 20 -3.69 -7.25 -11.02
N LEU A 21 -4.20 -8.24 -10.28
CA LEU A 21 -5.60 -8.67 -10.36
C LEU A 21 -6.56 -7.56 -9.90
N PHE A 22 -6.26 -6.95 -8.75
CA PHE A 22 -6.96 -5.80 -8.18
C PHE A 22 -7.03 -4.65 -9.18
N ARG A 23 -5.90 -4.27 -9.78
CA ARG A 23 -5.85 -3.23 -10.82
C ARG A 23 -6.85 -3.53 -11.93
N SER A 24 -6.83 -4.76 -12.46
CA SER A 24 -7.68 -5.17 -13.57
C SER A 24 -9.16 -5.13 -13.21
N GLU A 25 -9.54 -5.73 -12.08
CA GLU A 25 -10.92 -5.80 -11.60
C GLU A 25 -11.49 -4.42 -11.31
N GLN A 26 -10.77 -3.60 -10.54
CA GLN A 26 -11.22 -2.28 -10.14
C GLN A 26 -11.28 -1.30 -11.31
N TYR A 27 -10.36 -1.41 -12.29
CA TYR A 27 -10.46 -0.60 -13.51
C TYR A 27 -11.65 -1.01 -14.39
N ALA A 28 -11.95 -2.31 -14.49
CA ALA A 28 -13.11 -2.78 -15.24
C ALA A 28 -14.42 -2.28 -14.58
N LEU A 29 -14.51 -2.34 -13.26
CA LEU A 29 -15.62 -1.77 -12.50
C LEU A 29 -15.77 -0.27 -12.78
N LEU A 30 -14.70 0.50 -12.63
CA LEU A 30 -14.68 1.94 -12.88
C LEU A 30 -15.18 2.27 -14.30
N ASP A 31 -14.64 1.59 -15.32
CA ASP A 31 -14.99 1.88 -16.71
C ASP A 31 -16.46 1.57 -17.00
N ASN A 32 -16.98 0.45 -16.48
CA ASN A 32 -18.38 0.09 -16.61
C ASN A 32 -19.28 1.07 -15.86
N CYS A 33 -19.00 1.35 -14.59
CA CYS A 33 -19.78 2.29 -13.79
C CYS A 33 -19.82 3.69 -14.42
N CYS A 34 -18.72 4.18 -14.99
CA CYS A 34 -18.72 5.48 -15.64
C CYS A 34 -19.62 5.52 -16.88
N ARG A 35 -19.63 4.45 -17.69
CA ARG A 35 -20.47 4.38 -18.90
C ARG A 35 -21.93 4.20 -18.54
N GLU A 36 -22.22 3.28 -17.62
CA GLU A 36 -23.57 2.97 -17.18
C GLU A 36 -24.20 4.18 -16.48
N TYR A 37 -23.47 4.93 -15.64
CA TYR A 37 -24.02 6.12 -15.01
C TYR A 37 -24.51 7.16 -16.03
N LEU A 38 -23.69 7.45 -17.06
CA LEU A 38 -24.08 8.38 -18.12
C LEU A 38 -25.24 7.84 -18.96
N PHE A 39 -25.21 6.56 -19.32
CA PHE A 39 -26.30 5.91 -20.03
C PHE A 39 -27.62 5.99 -19.26
N LEU A 40 -27.61 5.73 -17.95
CA LEU A 40 -28.80 5.81 -17.10
C LEU A 40 -29.35 7.23 -17.03
N CYS A 41 -28.48 8.24 -16.94
CA CYS A 41 -28.89 9.64 -16.96
C CYS A 41 -29.60 9.99 -18.27
N ASP A 42 -29.01 9.60 -19.41
CA ASP A 42 -29.51 9.94 -20.74
C ASP A 42 -30.77 9.15 -21.11
N PHE A 43 -30.76 7.83 -20.88
CA PHE A 43 -31.83 6.93 -21.30
C PHE A 43 -33.11 7.12 -20.48
N PHE A 44 -32.98 7.28 -19.17
CA PHE A 44 -34.12 7.47 -18.26
C PHE A 44 -34.41 8.94 -17.97
N MET A 45 -33.70 9.88 -18.60
CA MET A 45 -33.83 11.33 -18.40
C MET A 45 -33.77 11.71 -16.90
N LEU A 46 -32.85 11.07 -16.17
CA LEU A 46 -32.72 11.25 -14.73
C LEU A 46 -32.11 12.61 -14.43
N ASN A 47 -32.61 13.26 -13.39
CA ASN A 47 -32.00 14.48 -12.88
C ASN A 47 -30.88 14.14 -11.88
N ASN A 48 -30.10 15.15 -11.50
CA ASN A 48 -28.99 14.98 -10.56
C ASN A 48 -29.38 14.43 -9.18
N ARG A 49 -30.68 14.39 -8.82
CA ARG A 49 -31.17 13.84 -7.55
C ARG A 49 -31.54 12.37 -7.68
N SER A 50 -32.22 11.95 -8.75
CA SER A 50 -32.66 10.57 -8.96
C SER A 50 -31.58 9.67 -9.57
N ALA A 51 -30.64 10.23 -10.34
CA ALA A 51 -29.58 9.44 -10.97
C ALA A 51 -28.70 8.66 -9.97
N PRO A 52 -28.23 9.25 -8.85
CA PRO A 52 -27.43 8.53 -7.85
C PRO A 52 -28.19 7.38 -7.17
N GLU A 53 -29.47 7.58 -6.85
CA GLU A 53 -30.32 6.58 -6.19
C GLU A 53 -30.52 5.36 -7.11
N PHE A 54 -30.90 5.62 -8.37
CA PHE A 54 -31.13 4.57 -9.36
C PHE A 54 -29.84 3.80 -9.70
N PHE A 55 -28.72 4.52 -9.85
CA PHE A 55 -27.41 3.89 -10.04
C PHE A 55 -27.02 2.99 -8.86
N THR A 56 -27.25 3.46 -7.64
CA THR A 56 -26.94 2.69 -6.43
C THR A 56 -27.78 1.41 -6.38
N GLU A 57 -29.07 1.46 -6.69
CA GLU A 57 -29.93 0.28 -6.72
C GLU A 57 -29.43 -0.81 -7.67
N ILE A 58 -28.87 -0.42 -8.82
CA ILE A 58 -28.29 -1.36 -9.81
C ILE A 58 -26.96 -1.95 -9.32
N PHE A 59 -26.06 -1.12 -8.79
CA PHE A 59 -24.69 -1.52 -8.50
C PHE A 59 -24.42 -1.96 -7.05
N GLU A 60 -25.35 -1.77 -6.11
CA GLU A 60 -25.11 -2.00 -4.68
C GLU A 60 -24.60 -3.42 -4.40
N LYS A 61 -25.21 -4.45 -5.01
CA LYS A 61 -24.80 -5.85 -4.80
C LYS A 61 -23.39 -6.11 -5.33
N THR A 62 -23.05 -5.51 -6.48
CA THR A 62 -21.70 -5.61 -7.07
C THR A 62 -20.67 -4.92 -6.18
N PHE A 63 -20.96 -3.72 -5.69
CA PHE A 63 -20.07 -3.01 -4.76
C PHE A 63 -19.86 -3.80 -3.47
N LYS A 64 -20.91 -4.36 -2.87
CA LYS A 64 -20.79 -5.20 -1.66
C LYS A 64 -19.94 -6.44 -1.89
N LEU A 65 -20.11 -7.11 -3.04
CA LEU A 65 -19.30 -8.28 -3.40
C LEU A 65 -17.82 -7.91 -3.51
N LEU A 66 -17.51 -6.86 -4.28
CA LEU A 66 -16.13 -6.44 -4.52
C LEU A 66 -15.47 -5.89 -3.25
N GLN A 67 -16.20 -5.11 -2.45
CA GLN A 67 -15.74 -4.66 -1.14
C GLN A 67 -15.35 -5.86 -0.26
N LYS A 68 -16.23 -6.86 -0.14
CA LYS A 68 -15.96 -8.05 0.66
C LYS A 68 -14.73 -8.83 0.16
N ASN A 69 -14.55 -8.93 -1.16
CA ASN A 69 -13.37 -9.58 -1.74
C ASN A 69 -12.07 -8.85 -1.35
N VAL A 70 -12.08 -7.52 -1.45
CA VAL A 70 -10.93 -6.68 -1.07
C VAL A 70 -10.65 -6.80 0.44
N GLU A 71 -11.68 -6.68 1.28
CA GLU A 71 -11.55 -6.85 2.74
C GLU A 71 -10.95 -8.21 3.10
N THR A 72 -11.42 -9.28 2.46
CA THR A 72 -10.93 -10.64 2.72
C THR A 72 -9.44 -10.74 2.41
N PHE A 73 -9.00 -10.29 1.23
CA PHE A 73 -7.58 -10.35 0.87
C PHE A 73 -6.72 -9.45 1.77
N ILE A 74 -7.14 -8.21 1.97
CA ILE A 74 -6.34 -7.23 2.73
C ILE A 74 -6.20 -7.67 4.19
N SER A 75 -7.26 -8.22 4.80
CA SER A 75 -7.25 -8.63 6.20
C SER A 75 -6.13 -9.62 6.56
N ASP A 76 -5.70 -10.46 5.63
CA ASP A 76 -4.68 -11.49 5.84
C ASP A 76 -3.32 -11.13 5.20
N SER A 77 -3.23 -10.02 4.48
CA SER A 77 -1.98 -9.59 3.86
C SER A 77 -1.00 -9.03 4.88
N TYR A 78 0.26 -9.43 4.81
CA TYR A 78 1.37 -8.85 5.58
C TYR A 78 2.34 -8.07 4.70
N ASP A 79 1.98 -7.83 3.44
CA ASP A 79 2.77 -7.06 2.48
C ASP A 79 2.30 -5.59 2.47
N PRO A 80 3.01 -4.69 3.19
CA PRO A 80 2.63 -3.28 3.23
C PRO A 80 2.78 -2.58 1.88
N ILE A 81 3.67 -3.04 1.00
CA ILE A 81 3.89 -2.43 -0.32
C ILE A 81 2.74 -2.79 -1.26
N ALA A 82 2.30 -4.05 -1.27
CA ALA A 82 1.14 -4.47 -2.07
C ALA A 82 -0.13 -3.71 -1.65
N ILE A 83 -0.36 -3.53 -0.35
CA ILE A 83 -1.49 -2.73 0.17
C ILE A 83 -1.36 -1.27 -0.27
N LEU A 84 -0.16 -0.69 -0.18
CA LEU A 84 0.09 0.69 -0.59
C LEU A 84 -0.17 0.87 -2.10
N LEU A 85 0.25 -0.09 -2.93
CA LEU A 85 -0.04 -0.10 -4.36
C LEU A 85 -1.54 -0.12 -4.66
N CYS A 86 -2.31 -0.99 -3.99
CA CYS A 86 -3.76 -1.04 -4.12
C CYS A 86 -4.42 0.30 -3.74
N MET A 87 -3.99 0.91 -2.64
CA MET A 87 -4.48 2.22 -2.21
C MET A 87 -4.19 3.33 -3.25
N HIS A 88 -2.97 3.36 -3.77
CA HIS A 88 -2.57 4.30 -4.82
C HIS A 88 -3.28 4.09 -6.16
N LEU A 89 -3.69 2.85 -6.47
CA LEU A 89 -4.58 2.58 -7.60
C LEU A 89 -5.97 3.18 -7.36
N ILE A 90 -6.52 3.03 -6.16
CA ILE A 90 -7.83 3.61 -5.81
C ILE A 90 -7.80 5.14 -5.91
N TYR A 91 -6.75 5.82 -5.42
CA TYR A 91 -6.61 7.27 -5.57
C TYR A 91 -6.64 7.70 -7.04
N ARG A 92 -5.93 6.98 -7.92
CA ARG A 92 -5.96 7.25 -9.37
C ARG A 92 -7.35 7.00 -9.97
N TYR A 93 -8.08 6.00 -9.50
CA TYR A 93 -9.44 5.73 -9.95
C TYR A 93 -10.44 6.79 -9.50
N GLN A 94 -10.29 7.35 -8.30
CA GLN A 94 -11.06 8.53 -7.88
C GLN A 94 -10.82 9.73 -8.81
N VAL A 95 -9.56 10.01 -9.15
CA VAL A 95 -9.22 11.09 -10.10
C VAL A 95 -9.88 10.87 -11.46
N ILE A 96 -9.88 9.63 -11.96
CA ILE A 96 -10.51 9.29 -13.24
C ILE A 96 -12.05 9.42 -13.16
N ALA A 97 -12.67 8.91 -12.09
CA ALA A 97 -14.12 8.99 -11.89
C ALA A 97 -14.61 10.44 -11.85
N ASN A 98 -13.90 11.30 -11.11
CA ASN A 98 -14.19 12.73 -11.03
C ASN A 98 -14.01 13.42 -12.39
N LYS A 99 -12.93 13.12 -13.13
CA LYS A 99 -12.75 13.65 -14.51
C LYS A 99 -13.84 13.21 -15.48
N ARG A 100 -14.51 12.09 -15.22
CA ARG A 100 -15.63 11.56 -16.02
C ARG A 100 -17.01 11.99 -15.51
N ASN A 101 -17.06 12.92 -14.54
CA ASN A 101 -18.30 13.40 -13.91
C ASN A 101 -19.13 12.31 -13.22
N VAL A 102 -18.47 11.31 -12.62
CA VAL A 102 -19.13 10.23 -11.87
C VAL A 102 -18.65 10.21 -10.41
N PRO A 103 -18.94 11.26 -9.61
CA PRO A 103 -18.47 11.38 -8.23
C PRO A 103 -19.15 10.40 -7.26
N ILE A 104 -20.25 9.74 -7.68
CA ILE A 104 -20.97 8.75 -6.86
C ILE A 104 -20.07 7.56 -6.46
N LEU A 105 -19.02 7.28 -7.23
CA LEU A 105 -18.03 6.24 -6.91
C LEU A 105 -17.09 6.62 -5.75
N ASN A 106 -17.03 7.91 -5.36
CA ASN A 106 -16.13 8.36 -4.30
C ASN A 106 -16.40 7.63 -2.98
N LYS A 107 -17.67 7.44 -2.61
CA LYS A 107 -18.06 6.71 -1.40
C LYS A 107 -17.54 5.28 -1.39
N PHE A 108 -17.63 4.58 -2.53
CA PHE A 108 -17.11 3.22 -2.66
C PHE A 108 -15.59 3.20 -2.52
N HIS A 109 -14.89 4.10 -3.22
CA HIS A 109 -13.44 4.20 -3.14
C HIS A 109 -12.93 4.57 -1.74
N GLU A 110 -13.61 5.47 -1.03
CA GLU A 110 -13.27 5.86 0.35
C GLU A 110 -13.32 4.67 1.31
N ILE A 111 -14.32 3.79 1.16
CA ILE A 111 -14.41 2.56 1.94
C ILE A 111 -13.18 1.67 1.69
N LEU A 112 -12.81 1.46 0.42
CA LEU A 112 -11.65 0.63 0.08
C LEU A 112 -10.34 1.24 0.60
N ILE A 113 -10.18 2.56 0.49
CA ILE A 113 -9.02 3.27 1.06
C ILE A 113 -8.96 3.03 2.56
N HIS A 114 -10.08 3.16 3.28
CA HIS A 114 -10.12 2.95 4.72
C HIS A 114 -9.71 1.52 5.12
N VAL A 115 -10.16 0.51 4.36
CA VAL A 115 -9.74 -0.90 4.55
C VAL A 115 -8.22 -1.04 4.38
N CYS A 116 -7.64 -0.47 3.31
CA CYS A 116 -6.20 -0.47 3.08
C CYS A 116 -5.42 0.23 4.20
N GLU A 117 -5.84 1.45 4.57
CA GLU A 117 -5.17 2.27 5.58
C GLU A 117 -5.12 1.57 6.94
N ASN A 118 -6.26 1.02 7.39
CA ASN A 118 -6.34 0.32 8.66
C ASN A 118 -5.38 -0.86 8.71
N ARG A 119 -5.32 -1.66 7.64
CA ARG A 119 -4.42 -2.81 7.60
C ARG A 119 -2.96 -2.39 7.53
N PHE A 120 -2.64 -1.39 6.71
CA PHE A 120 -1.28 -0.85 6.61
C PHE A 120 -0.79 -0.37 7.97
N GLU A 121 -1.62 0.36 8.71
CA GLU A 121 -1.29 0.83 10.06
C GLU A 121 -1.00 -0.33 11.03
N ILE A 122 -1.79 -1.40 10.99
CA ILE A 122 -1.56 -2.61 11.81
C ILE A 122 -0.20 -3.23 11.51
N ILE A 123 0.12 -3.43 10.23
CA ILE A 123 1.40 -4.03 9.81
C ILE A 123 2.56 -3.13 10.24
N MET A 124 2.45 -1.81 10.01
CA MET A 124 3.50 -0.87 10.37
C MET A 124 3.75 -0.81 11.87
N LYS A 125 2.69 -0.79 12.69
CA LYS A 125 2.84 -0.88 14.15
C LYS A 125 3.52 -2.17 14.57
N SER A 126 3.16 -3.30 13.97
CA SER A 126 3.80 -4.58 14.23
C SER A 126 5.28 -4.59 13.86
N ASN A 127 5.65 -3.99 12.72
CA ASN A 127 7.05 -3.86 12.29
C ASN A 127 7.86 -2.95 13.24
N ILE A 128 7.28 -1.82 13.65
CA ILE A 128 7.87 -0.89 14.63
C ILE A 128 8.13 -1.63 15.96
N ASP A 129 7.10 -2.30 16.50
CA ASP A 129 7.21 -3.08 17.73
C ASP A 129 8.25 -4.20 17.60
N SER A 130 8.33 -4.85 16.44
CA SER A 130 9.31 -5.90 16.16
C SER A 130 10.74 -5.37 16.24
N VAL A 131 11.03 -4.23 15.59
CA VAL A 131 12.34 -3.57 15.64
C VAL A 131 12.69 -3.12 17.06
N GLN A 132 11.73 -2.56 17.79
CA GLN A 132 11.92 -2.11 19.16
C GLN A 132 12.32 -3.27 20.08
N ARG A 133 11.67 -4.43 19.94
CA ARG A 133 11.91 -5.64 20.77
C ARG A 133 13.16 -6.43 20.40
N VAL A 134 13.88 -6.07 19.34
CA VAL A 134 15.14 -6.73 18.99
C VAL A 134 16.12 -6.60 20.15
N GLU A 135 16.70 -7.72 20.57
CA GLU A 135 17.75 -7.79 21.58
C GLU A 135 19.09 -8.10 20.90
N PRO A 136 20.00 -7.12 20.74
CA PRO A 136 21.20 -7.28 19.92
C PRO A 136 22.11 -8.44 20.34
N HIS A 137 22.28 -8.68 21.64
CA HIS A 137 23.06 -9.79 22.17
C HIS A 137 22.55 -11.19 21.78
N LYS A 138 21.31 -11.33 21.29
CA LYS A 138 20.77 -12.61 20.79
C LYS A 138 21.24 -12.97 19.38
N PHE A 139 21.87 -12.04 18.66
CA PHE A 139 22.49 -12.36 17.36
C PHE A 139 23.79 -13.12 17.58
N SER A 140 23.97 -14.24 16.86
CA SER A 140 25.14 -15.11 16.99
C SER A 140 26.47 -14.43 16.63
N SER A 141 26.44 -13.44 15.73
CA SER A 141 27.58 -12.60 15.39
C SER A 141 27.11 -11.33 14.69
N ILE A 142 27.39 -10.16 15.26
CA ILE A 142 27.19 -8.87 14.59
C ILE A 142 28.53 -8.49 13.94
N GLU A 143 28.52 -8.38 12.61
CA GLU A 143 29.69 -7.96 11.83
C GLU A 143 29.73 -6.44 11.64
N LEU A 144 30.89 -5.90 11.27
CA LEU A 144 31.06 -4.48 10.95
C LEU A 144 30.30 -4.04 9.68
N ASN A 145 29.85 -4.99 8.86
CA ASN A 145 29.05 -4.75 7.67
C ASN A 145 27.65 -4.21 8.04
N PRO A 146 26.98 -3.49 7.13
CA PRO A 146 25.61 -3.05 7.37
C PRO A 146 24.69 -4.23 7.72
N HIS A 147 23.88 -4.06 8.75
CA HIS A 147 23.00 -5.11 9.22
C HIS A 147 21.82 -5.30 8.25
N PHE A 148 21.39 -6.55 8.02
CA PHE A 148 20.33 -6.84 7.03
C PHE A 148 18.99 -6.15 7.36
N ILE A 149 18.69 -5.92 8.64
CA ILE A 149 17.49 -5.16 9.06
C ILE A 149 17.55 -3.72 8.54
N VAL A 150 18.73 -3.10 8.55
CA VAL A 150 18.93 -1.74 8.07
C VAL A 150 18.78 -1.69 6.55
N ARG A 151 19.31 -2.68 5.81
CA ARG A 151 19.07 -2.81 4.37
C ARG A 151 17.58 -2.91 4.04
N ARG A 152 16.86 -3.80 4.72
CA ARG A 152 15.41 -3.98 4.51
C ARG A 152 14.63 -2.70 4.79
N TYR A 153 14.99 -1.99 5.86
CA TYR A 153 14.40 -0.68 6.15
C TYR A 153 14.67 0.33 5.04
N ALA A 154 15.92 0.44 4.55
CA ALA A 154 16.29 1.40 3.53
C ALA A 154 15.53 1.14 2.22
N GLU A 155 15.50 -0.12 1.76
CA GLU A 155 14.76 -0.54 0.55
C GLU A 155 13.25 -0.28 0.70
N PHE A 156 12.68 -0.64 1.84
CA PHE A 156 11.27 -0.40 2.14
C PHE A 156 10.93 1.10 2.17
N SER A 157 11.75 1.91 2.85
CA SER A 157 11.57 3.35 2.96
C SER A 157 11.66 4.05 1.60
N GLY A 158 12.61 3.64 0.77
CA GLY A 158 12.71 4.12 -0.62
C GLY A 158 11.47 3.80 -1.43
N ALA A 159 10.95 2.57 -1.33
CA ALA A 159 9.73 2.16 -2.03
C ALA A 159 8.49 2.96 -1.57
N VAL A 160 8.30 3.12 -0.24
CA VAL A 160 7.17 3.91 0.31
C VAL A 160 7.26 5.37 -0.09
N THR A 161 8.46 5.97 -0.02
CA THR A 161 8.68 7.36 -0.39
C THR A 161 8.31 7.59 -1.85
N ARG A 162 8.83 6.75 -2.75
CA ARG A 162 8.52 6.83 -4.19
C ARG A 162 7.04 6.66 -4.48
N LEU A 163 6.36 5.74 -3.79
CA LEU A 163 4.92 5.54 -3.99
C LEU A 163 4.11 6.76 -3.51
N ASN A 164 4.48 7.38 -2.40
CA ASN A 164 3.77 8.51 -1.82
C ASN A 164 4.06 9.88 -2.47
N GLU A 165 4.91 9.96 -3.49
CA GLU A 165 5.20 11.22 -4.21
C GLU A 165 3.94 11.84 -4.84
N GLU A 166 3.07 11.03 -5.43
CA GLU A 166 1.87 11.53 -6.15
C GLU A 166 0.68 11.79 -5.21
N PHE A 167 0.49 10.93 -4.21
CA PHE A 167 -0.60 11.03 -3.24
C PHE A 167 -0.02 10.96 -1.82
N ALA A 168 0.36 12.12 -1.28
CA ALA A 168 0.91 12.22 0.05
C ALA A 168 -0.14 11.88 1.12
N ASN A 169 0.26 11.08 2.11
CA ASN A 169 -0.58 10.68 3.23
C ASN A 169 0.17 10.86 4.55
N GLU A 170 -0.28 11.82 5.37
CA GLU A 170 0.39 12.20 6.62
C GLU A 170 0.48 11.03 7.63
N ARG A 171 -0.51 10.13 7.64
CA ARG A 171 -0.50 8.97 8.55
C ARG A 171 0.63 8.02 8.18
N ILE A 172 0.83 7.79 6.89
CA ILE A 172 1.94 6.94 6.41
C ILE A 172 3.27 7.60 6.75
N SER A 173 3.43 8.90 6.49
CA SER A 173 4.64 9.65 6.85
C SER A 173 4.93 9.59 8.36
N THR A 174 3.90 9.66 9.20
CA THR A 174 4.03 9.52 10.65
C THR A 174 4.53 8.13 11.05
N LEU A 175 3.96 7.07 10.48
CA LEU A 175 4.39 5.68 10.73
C LEU A 175 5.83 5.44 10.26
N MET A 176 6.20 5.96 9.09
CA MET A 176 7.55 5.86 8.56
C MET A 176 8.57 6.59 9.44
N THR A 177 8.22 7.77 9.95
CA THR A 177 9.07 8.53 10.89
C THR A 177 9.27 7.74 12.19
N ARG A 178 8.21 7.11 12.72
CA ARG A 178 8.34 6.25 13.91
C ARG A 178 9.24 5.05 13.66
N LEU A 179 9.09 4.37 12.52
CA LEU A 179 9.96 3.26 12.14
C LEU A 179 11.43 3.71 11.99
N GLN A 180 11.67 4.88 11.41
CA GLN A 180 13.01 5.47 11.30
C GLN A 180 13.65 5.63 12.68
N VAL A 181 12.94 6.20 13.65
CA VAL A 181 13.44 6.39 15.02
C VAL A 181 13.85 5.05 15.64
N GLU A 182 13.01 4.01 15.51
CA GLU A 182 13.33 2.69 16.05
C GLU A 182 14.53 2.02 15.35
N ILE A 183 14.69 2.21 14.04
CA ILE A 183 15.85 1.69 13.29
C ILE A 183 17.14 2.40 13.71
N LEU A 184 17.11 3.73 13.86
CA LEU A 184 18.27 4.49 14.33
C LEU A 184 18.66 4.08 15.76
N SER A 185 17.66 3.89 16.64
CA SER A 185 17.87 3.35 17.99
C SER A 185 18.47 1.95 17.95
N LEU A 186 17.98 1.05 17.08
CA LEU A 186 18.53 -0.29 16.90
C LEU A 186 19.99 -0.28 16.48
N ILE A 187 20.37 0.57 15.51
CA ILE A 187 21.76 0.71 15.05
C ILE A 187 22.68 1.08 16.22
N LEU A 188 22.27 2.04 17.06
CA LEU A 188 23.05 2.43 18.23
C LEU A 188 23.17 1.29 19.25
N ARG A 189 22.06 0.59 19.53
CA ARG A 189 22.06 -0.57 20.45
C ARG A 189 22.97 -1.69 19.94
N MET A 190 22.91 -2.03 18.65
CA MET A 190 23.81 -3.02 18.02
C MET A 190 25.27 -2.57 18.04
N SER A 191 25.53 -1.28 17.85
CA SER A 191 26.90 -0.76 17.91
C SER A 191 27.55 -0.97 19.29
N ASN A 192 26.76 -0.98 20.38
CA ASN A 192 27.28 -1.20 21.73
C ASN A 192 27.70 -2.65 22.01
N GLU A 193 27.37 -3.59 21.14
CA GLU A 193 27.83 -4.99 21.25
C GLU A 193 29.31 -5.13 20.84
N PHE A 194 29.87 -4.15 20.14
CA PHE A 194 31.30 -4.16 19.80
C PHE A 194 32.16 -3.63 20.96
N PRO A 195 33.24 -4.36 21.33
CA PRO A 195 34.08 -3.98 22.47
C PRO A 195 34.92 -2.72 22.19
N GLN A 196 35.35 -2.50 20.95
CA GLN A 196 36.22 -1.37 20.62
C GLN A 196 35.42 -0.19 20.09
N ARG A 197 35.65 1.02 20.65
CA ARG A 197 34.99 2.26 20.19
C ARG A 197 35.10 2.49 18.68
N LYS A 198 36.25 2.13 18.09
CA LYS A 198 36.50 2.22 16.65
C LYS A 198 35.52 1.35 15.84
N GLU A 199 35.27 0.13 16.29
CA GLU A 199 34.36 -0.83 15.65
C GLU A 199 32.90 -0.34 15.72
N GLN A 200 32.49 0.20 16.88
CA GLN A 200 31.17 0.82 17.04
C GLN A 200 30.93 1.93 16.01
N LEU A 201 31.92 2.82 15.84
CA LEU A 201 31.85 3.92 14.87
C LEU A 201 31.80 3.42 13.43
N ILE A 202 32.65 2.44 13.07
CA ILE A 202 32.65 1.84 11.73
C ILE A 202 31.28 1.22 11.43
N PHE A 203 30.72 0.46 12.36
CA PHE A 203 29.40 -0.13 12.19
C PHE A 203 28.31 0.92 11.96
N ILE A 204 28.28 2.01 12.75
CA ILE A 204 27.31 3.09 12.57
C ILE A 204 27.47 3.75 11.19
N ILE A 205 28.69 4.10 10.81
CA ILE A 205 28.99 4.74 9.52
C ILE A 205 28.52 3.86 8.36
N ASN A 206 28.88 2.57 8.38
CA ASN A 206 28.49 1.64 7.33
C ASN A 206 26.97 1.51 7.19
N ASN A 207 26.24 1.46 8.31
CA ASN A 207 24.78 1.38 8.28
C ASN A 207 24.12 2.68 7.79
N TYR A 208 24.63 3.86 8.18
CA TYR A 208 24.11 5.13 7.69
C TYR A 208 24.46 5.38 6.21
N ASP A 209 25.66 5.02 5.79
CA ASP A 209 26.07 5.06 4.39
C ASP A 209 25.16 4.17 3.52
N LEU A 210 24.84 2.96 3.98
CA LEU A 210 23.87 2.10 3.31
C LEU A 210 22.50 2.77 3.17
N ILE A 211 21.95 3.36 4.25
CA ILE A 211 20.65 4.04 4.19
C ILE A 211 20.68 5.16 3.15
N LEU A 212 21.73 5.99 3.18
CA LEU A 212 21.89 7.08 2.21
C LEU A 212 21.98 6.54 0.79
N SER A 213 22.83 5.54 0.54
CA SER A 213 23.04 4.96 -0.80
C SER A 213 21.79 4.38 -1.47
N VAL A 214 20.79 3.99 -0.67
CA VAL A 214 19.51 3.47 -1.18
C VAL A 214 18.49 4.59 -1.40
N LEU A 215 18.56 5.66 -0.61
CA LEU A 215 17.62 6.77 -0.65
C LEU A 215 18.05 7.92 -1.58
N THR A 216 19.34 8.05 -1.88
CA THR A 216 19.92 9.06 -2.80
C THR A 216 20.31 8.44 -4.13
#